data_AF-A0A956TRP6-F1
#
_entry.id   AF-A0A956TRP6-F1
#
_cell.length_a   1.000
_cell.length_b   1.000
_cell.length_c   1.000
_cell.angle_alpha   90.00
_cell.angle_beta   90.00
_cell.angle_gamma   90.00
#
_symmetry.space_group_name_H-M   'P 1'
#
loop_
_entity.id
_entity.type
_entity.pdbx_description
1 polymer ?
#
loop_
_entity_poly.entity_id
_entity_poly.type
_entity_poly.pdbx_seq_one_letter_code
_entity_poly.pdbx_strand_id
1 'polypeptide(L)'
;MTDFVSRLAVSLSLLSLTATICPVQPAGSQETCCKDMKGELIASRKRSKGPDPAEQKRFADLSEAYIDFLCQSRPDLATQFGVHDQDGKLPDFSPDGIAAAVAGLKKIKGELDDIEFESLDRNEQIDWNLIAGDINSRLLDLEDLKTWQTNPDLYSSTANAAVFSLIQRDFAPKKERLESAIARVFEVQAVLHAGQINLKGERTPRV
;
A
#
# COMPACT_ATOMS: atom_id res chain seq x y z
N MET A 1 -34.47 -32.22 18.10
CA MET A 1 -33.92 -31.04 18.79
C MET A 1 -34.22 -29.85 17.90
N THR A 2 -35.46 -29.36 17.89
CA THR A 2 -35.97 -28.27 18.76
C THR A 2 -35.09 -27.02 18.62
N ASP A 3 -35.55 -25.82 18.35
CA ASP A 3 -36.83 -25.22 17.95
C ASP A 3 -36.43 -23.76 17.68
N PHE A 4 -36.84 -23.17 16.55
CA PHE A 4 -36.89 -21.70 16.45
C PHE A 4 -38.07 -21.28 15.56
N VAL A 5 -39.26 -21.52 16.12
CA VAL A 5 -40.37 -20.55 16.28
C VAL A 5 -39.91 -19.10 15.95
N SER A 6 -40.57 -18.21 15.20
CA SER A 6 -41.89 -18.05 14.59
C SER A 6 -41.72 -16.91 13.56
N ARG A 7 -42.18 -17.02 12.31
CA ARG A 7 -43.51 -16.58 11.80
C ARG A 7 -43.86 -15.09 12.01
N LEU A 8 -43.99 -14.34 10.91
CA LEU A 8 -45.24 -13.77 10.33
C LEU A 8 -44.82 -12.76 9.24
N ALA A 9 -45.07 -13.00 7.95
CA ALA A 9 -46.32 -12.79 7.20
C ALA A 9 -46.51 -11.36 6.68
N VAL A 10 -47.33 -11.25 5.61
CA VAL A 10 -47.85 -10.05 4.92
C VAL A 10 -46.96 -9.59 3.74
N SER A 11 -47.24 -9.97 2.50
CA SER A 11 -48.40 -9.79 1.60
C SER A 11 -48.13 -8.68 0.58
N LEU A 12 -48.20 -9.12 -0.67
CA LEU A 12 -48.21 -8.37 -1.92
C LEU A 12 -49.32 -7.30 -1.92
N SER A 13 -49.03 -6.09 -2.40
CA SER A 13 -50.01 -5.22 -3.07
C SER A 13 -49.32 -4.11 -3.87
N LEU A 14 -49.48 -4.19 -5.19
CA LEU A 14 -49.24 -3.15 -6.18
C LEU A 14 -50.22 -1.98 -5.97
N LEU A 15 -49.74 -0.73 -6.02
CA LEU A 15 -50.58 0.42 -6.36
C LEU A 15 -49.76 1.51 -7.08
N SER A 16 -50.04 1.59 -8.38
CA SER A 16 -50.18 2.79 -9.22
C SER A 16 -49.24 3.98 -9.00
N LEU A 17 -48.31 4.14 -9.94
CA LEU A 17 -47.71 5.41 -10.32
C LEU A 17 -48.79 6.31 -10.96
N THR A 18 -49.30 7.31 -10.24
CA THR A 18 -50.00 8.45 -10.85
C THR A 18 -49.05 9.63 -10.86
N ALA A 19 -48.49 9.91 -12.04
CA ALA A 19 -47.80 11.16 -12.31
C ALA A 19 -48.83 12.30 -12.26
N THR A 20 -48.89 13.03 -11.15
CA THR A 20 -49.60 14.31 -11.08
C THR A 20 -48.82 15.32 -11.90
N ILE A 21 -49.33 15.57 -13.10
CA ILE A 21 -49.00 16.71 -13.95
C ILE A 21 -49.21 17.99 -13.13
N CYS A 22 -48.12 18.70 -12.86
CA CYS A 22 -48.17 20.04 -12.27
C CYS A 22 -48.58 21.03 -13.38
N PRO A 23 -49.56 21.92 -13.16
CA PRO A 23 -49.98 22.87 -14.18
C PRO A 23 -48.89 23.93 -14.42
N VAL A 24 -48.61 24.19 -15.71
CA VAL A 24 -47.79 25.31 -16.17
C VAL A 24 -48.53 26.62 -15.87
N GLN A 25 -47.98 27.44 -14.99
CA GLN A 25 -48.44 28.80 -14.72
C GLN A 25 -47.72 29.81 -15.63
N PRO A 26 -48.38 30.90 -16.07
CA PRO A 26 -47.89 31.73 -17.16
C PRO A 26 -46.80 32.72 -16.72
N ALA A 27 -45.96 33.06 -17.69
CA ALA A 27 -44.86 34.01 -17.59
C ALA A 27 -45.33 35.40 -17.15
N GLY A 28 -44.89 35.83 -15.97
CA GLY A 28 -45.03 37.20 -15.50
C GLY A 28 -44.38 37.37 -14.13
N SER A 29 -43.35 38.20 -14.05
CA SER A 29 -42.57 38.60 -12.85
C SER A 29 -41.46 37.63 -12.37
N GLN A 30 -40.37 37.55 -13.13
CA GLN A 30 -39.13 36.83 -12.76
C GLN A 30 -38.01 37.71 -12.17
N GLU A 31 -38.26 38.96 -11.76
CA GLU A 31 -37.15 39.87 -11.39
C GLU A 31 -36.85 40.04 -9.89
N THR A 32 -37.60 39.43 -8.97
CA THR A 32 -37.43 39.75 -7.53
C THR A 32 -37.07 38.60 -6.60
N CYS A 33 -37.02 37.34 -7.04
CA CYS A 33 -36.61 36.22 -6.14
C CYS A 33 -35.08 35.95 -6.13
N CYS A 34 -34.34 36.36 -7.17
CA CYS A 34 -32.91 36.03 -7.32
C CYS A 34 -31.93 37.06 -6.72
N LYS A 35 -32.40 38.14 -6.08
CA LYS A 35 -31.50 39.17 -5.55
C LYS A 35 -31.03 38.91 -4.10
N ASP A 36 -31.77 38.15 -3.31
CA ASP A 36 -31.47 38.03 -1.88
C ASP A 36 -30.72 36.74 -1.48
N MET A 37 -30.50 35.78 -2.40
CA MET A 37 -29.74 34.55 -2.11
C MET A 37 -28.23 34.61 -2.44
N LYS A 38 -27.72 35.74 -2.96
CA LYS A 38 -26.30 35.87 -3.32
C LYS A 38 -25.38 36.23 -2.13
N GLY A 39 -25.92 36.64 -0.99
CA GLY A 39 -25.16 37.12 0.16
C GLY A 39 -24.64 36.04 1.12
N GLU A 40 -25.37 34.94 1.31
CA GLU A 40 -25.05 33.97 2.37
C GLU A 40 -24.28 32.72 1.88
N LEU A 41 -24.34 32.38 0.59
CA LEU A 41 -23.65 31.18 0.08
C LEU A 41 -22.14 31.35 -0.15
N ILE A 42 -21.58 32.55 0.01
CA ILE A 42 -20.14 32.84 -0.18
C ILE A 42 -19.38 32.85 1.17
N ALA A 43 -20.06 32.69 2.31
CA ALA A 43 -19.49 32.94 3.63
C ALA A 43 -19.03 31.71 4.43
N SER A 44 -19.01 30.48 3.86
CA SER A 44 -18.51 29.31 4.62
C SER A 44 -17.62 28.33 3.83
N ARG A 45 -17.19 28.68 2.61
CA ARG A 45 -16.09 27.91 1.99
C ARG A 45 -14.81 28.34 2.69
N LYS A 46 -14.45 27.66 3.80
CA LYS A 46 -13.06 27.65 4.27
C LYS A 46 -12.23 27.41 3.01
N ARG A 47 -11.43 28.41 2.61
CA ARG A 47 -10.45 28.19 1.55
C ARG A 47 -9.67 26.96 2.01
N SER A 48 -9.75 25.86 1.27
CA SER A 48 -8.76 24.80 1.41
C SER A 48 -7.43 25.52 1.30
N LYS A 49 -6.61 25.38 2.35
CA LYS A 49 -5.25 25.90 2.31
C LYS A 49 -4.64 25.28 1.05
N GLY A 50 -4.05 26.10 0.17
CA GLY A 50 -3.31 25.55 -0.97
C GLY A 50 -2.15 24.69 -0.44
N PRO A 51 -1.43 23.98 -1.32
CA PRO A 51 -0.32 23.14 -0.90
C PRO A 51 0.63 23.90 0.05
N ASP A 52 1.01 23.28 1.16
CA ASP A 52 1.91 23.87 2.15
C ASP A 52 3.35 23.38 1.88
N PRO A 53 4.28 24.25 1.46
CA PRO A 53 5.64 23.85 1.13
C PRO A 53 6.38 23.11 2.27
N ALA A 54 6.03 23.38 3.53
CA ALA A 54 6.63 22.67 4.66
C ALA A 54 6.16 21.22 4.75
N GLU A 55 4.86 20.96 4.55
CA GLU A 55 4.30 19.60 4.50
C GLU A 55 4.80 18.83 3.28
N GLN A 56 4.86 19.48 2.12
CA GLN A 56 5.41 18.91 0.90
C GLN A 56 6.85 18.45 1.10
N LYS A 57 7.69 19.29 1.73
CA LYS A 57 9.06 18.91 2.06
C LYS A 57 9.11 17.74 3.05
N ARG A 58 8.30 17.76 4.11
CA ARG A 58 8.22 16.64 5.08
C ARG A 58 7.84 15.34 4.38
N PHE A 59 6.87 15.38 3.47
CA PHE A 59 6.44 14.22 2.70
C PHE A 59 7.53 13.73 1.74
N ALA A 60 8.24 14.65 1.06
CA ALA A 60 9.36 14.30 0.19
C ALA A 60 10.50 13.61 0.96
N ASP A 61 10.90 14.18 2.10
CA ASP A 61 11.93 13.59 2.98
C ASP A 61 11.51 12.19 3.48
N LEU A 62 10.23 12.02 3.84
CA LEU A 62 9.69 10.73 4.28
C LEU A 62 9.60 9.71 3.14
N SER A 63 9.28 10.16 1.92
CA SER A 63 9.23 9.31 0.74
C SER A 63 10.63 8.76 0.41
N GLU A 64 11.66 9.60 0.49
CA GLU A 64 13.05 9.17 0.33
C GLU A 64 13.45 8.17 1.41
N ALA A 65 13.14 8.47 2.69
CA ALA A 65 13.38 7.56 3.80
C ALA A 65 12.66 6.20 3.63
N TYR A 66 11.46 6.20 3.03
CA TYR A 66 10.73 4.97 2.72
C TYR A 66 11.45 4.12 1.67
N ILE A 67 11.89 4.74 0.57
CA ILE A 67 12.63 4.04 -0.50
C ILE A 67 13.96 3.51 0.01
N ASP A 68 14.67 4.29 0.83
CA ASP A 68 15.92 3.85 1.47
C ASP A 68 15.71 2.65 2.38
N PHE A 69 14.69 2.72 3.25
CA PHE A 69 14.31 1.59 4.10
C PHE A 69 13.95 0.36 3.26
N LEU A 70 13.23 0.54 2.16
CA LEU A 70 12.84 -0.54 1.27
C LEU A 70 14.07 -1.19 0.62
N CYS A 71 15.02 -0.39 0.13
CA CYS A 71 16.23 -0.89 -0.50
C CYS A 71 17.16 -1.60 0.50
N GLN A 72 17.22 -1.10 1.74
CA GLN A 72 18.01 -1.72 2.81
C GLN A 72 17.40 -3.06 3.29
N SER A 73 16.08 -3.10 3.48
CA SER A 73 15.37 -4.31 3.93
C SER A 73 15.18 -5.34 2.81
N ARG A 74 15.17 -4.89 1.55
CA ARG A 74 15.00 -5.72 0.35
C ARG A 74 16.09 -5.45 -0.70
N PRO A 75 17.34 -5.88 -0.45
CA PRO A 75 18.43 -5.71 -1.43
C PRO A 75 18.17 -6.40 -2.77
N ASP A 76 17.34 -7.45 -2.77
CA ASP A 76 16.87 -8.15 -3.97
C ASP A 76 15.97 -7.28 -4.86
N LEU A 77 15.12 -6.45 -4.24
CA LEU A 77 14.29 -5.48 -4.94
C LEU A 77 15.10 -4.25 -5.34
N ALA A 78 16.03 -3.81 -4.49
CA ALA A 78 16.94 -2.70 -4.79
C ALA A 78 17.67 -2.92 -6.14
N THR A 79 18.28 -4.09 -6.33
CA THR A 79 18.92 -4.46 -7.61
C THR A 79 17.93 -4.39 -8.79
N GLN A 80 16.66 -4.77 -8.60
CA GLN A 80 15.63 -4.71 -9.65
C GLN A 80 15.21 -3.28 -9.98
N PHE A 81 15.25 -2.38 -9.00
CA PHE A 81 15.02 -0.94 -9.16
C PHE A 81 16.23 -0.20 -9.72
N GLY A 82 17.38 -0.87 -9.88
CA GLY A 82 18.62 -0.27 -10.37
C GLY A 82 19.48 0.36 -9.27
N VAL A 83 19.19 0.09 -8.01
CA VAL A 83 20.01 0.48 -6.85
C VAL A 83 20.95 -0.68 -6.53
N HIS A 84 22.25 -0.47 -6.77
CA HIS A 84 23.27 -1.54 -6.79
C HIS A 84 24.19 -1.55 -5.56
N ASP A 85 23.93 -0.70 -4.55
CA ASP A 85 24.79 -0.52 -3.37
C ASP A 85 24.95 -1.79 -2.52
N GLN A 86 23.98 -2.70 -2.59
CA GLN A 86 23.93 -3.92 -1.77
C GLN A 86 23.77 -5.19 -2.62
N ASP A 87 24.28 -5.19 -3.85
CA ASP A 87 24.20 -6.27 -4.84
C ASP A 87 24.79 -7.63 -4.37
N GLY A 88 25.53 -7.66 -3.27
CA GLY A 88 26.01 -8.91 -2.66
C GLY A 88 25.08 -9.52 -1.61
N LYS A 89 24.01 -8.84 -1.20
CA LYS A 89 23.19 -9.23 -0.02
C LYS A 89 21.81 -9.79 -0.38
N LEU A 90 21.18 -10.55 0.50
CA LEU A 90 19.77 -10.95 0.41
C LEU A 90 18.96 -10.37 1.58
N PRO A 91 17.62 -10.36 1.49
CA PRO A 91 16.77 -10.04 2.62
C PRO A 91 17.05 -10.95 3.82
N ASP A 92 17.07 -10.36 5.01
CA ASP A 92 17.18 -11.13 6.25
C ASP A 92 15.81 -11.72 6.61
N PHE A 93 15.66 -13.01 6.33
CA PHE A 93 14.47 -13.78 6.69
C PHE A 93 14.52 -14.36 8.11
N SER A 94 15.54 -14.06 8.91
CA SER A 94 15.55 -14.47 10.32
C SER A 94 14.36 -13.86 11.08
N PRO A 95 13.97 -14.42 12.24
CA PRO A 95 12.94 -13.81 13.08
C PRO A 95 13.22 -12.35 13.43
N ASP A 96 14.49 -12.01 13.65
CA ASP A 96 14.93 -10.64 13.96
C ASP A 96 14.83 -9.74 12.73
N GLY A 97 15.21 -10.23 11.54
CA GLY A 97 15.06 -9.50 10.28
C GLY A 97 13.60 -9.20 9.93
N ILE A 98 12.71 -10.18 10.11
CA ILE A 98 11.26 -10.01 9.94
C ILE A 98 10.71 -9.00 10.94
N ALA A 99 11.10 -9.11 12.22
CA ALA A 99 10.67 -8.16 13.25
C ALA A 99 11.16 -6.73 12.96
N ALA A 100 12.40 -6.58 12.49
CA ALA A 100 12.97 -5.29 12.09
C ALA A 100 12.23 -4.69 10.89
N ALA A 101 11.88 -5.50 9.88
CA ALA A 101 11.09 -5.06 8.74
C ALA A 101 9.70 -4.56 9.17
N VAL A 102 9.00 -5.31 10.03
CA VAL A 102 7.69 -4.90 10.57
C VAL A 102 7.80 -3.61 11.37
N ALA A 103 8.80 -3.51 12.27
CA ALA A 103 9.01 -2.31 13.08
C ALA A 103 9.31 -1.07 12.23
N GLY A 104 10.17 -1.20 11.20
CA GLY A 104 10.47 -0.12 10.27
C GLY A 104 9.25 0.34 9.47
N LEU A 105 8.48 -0.60 8.93
CA LEU A 105 7.23 -0.30 8.23
C LEU A 105 6.22 0.43 9.12
N LYS A 106 6.02 -0.03 10.37
CA LYS A 106 5.12 0.63 11.33
C LYS A 106 5.57 2.04 11.69
N LYS A 107 6.89 2.23 11.87
CA LYS A 107 7.45 3.55 12.15
C LYS A 107 7.15 4.51 11.01
N ILE A 108 7.50 4.14 9.78
CA ILE A 108 7.28 4.99 8.59
C ILE A 108 5.79 5.22 8.38
N LYS A 109 4.94 4.21 8.61
CA LYS A 109 3.48 4.38 8.54
C LYS A 109 2.99 5.44 9.52
N GLY A 110 3.45 5.42 10.77
CA GLY A 110 3.07 6.42 11.76
C GLY A 110 3.46 7.83 11.32
N GLU A 111 4.69 8.00 10.83
CA GLU A 111 5.17 9.28 10.30
C GLU A 111 4.39 9.74 9.05
N LEU A 112 3.94 8.80 8.22
CA LEU A 112 3.15 9.07 7.01
C LEU A 112 1.71 9.48 7.35
N ASP A 113 1.11 8.86 8.37
CA ASP A 113 -0.23 9.18 8.86
C ASP A 113 -0.26 10.58 9.51
N ASP A 114 0.89 11.09 9.98
CA ASP A 114 1.07 12.43 10.55
C ASP A 114 1.25 13.55 9.49
N ILE A 115 1.34 13.20 8.19
CA ILE A 115 1.38 14.18 7.10
C ILE A 115 -0.02 14.72 6.84
N GLU A 116 -0.16 16.04 6.72
CA GLU A 116 -1.44 16.66 6.39
C GLU A 116 -1.77 16.46 4.90
N PHE A 117 -2.47 15.38 4.57
CA PHE A 117 -2.81 14.97 3.20
C PHE A 117 -3.41 16.09 2.32
N GLU A 118 -4.30 16.91 2.88
CA GLU A 118 -4.95 18.01 2.16
C GLU A 118 -4.01 19.19 1.88
N SER A 119 -2.87 19.24 2.55
CA SER A 119 -1.80 20.22 2.33
C SER A 119 -0.77 19.76 1.29
N LEU A 120 -0.92 18.55 0.74
CA LEU A 120 -0.12 18.05 -0.39
C LEU A 120 -0.74 18.47 -1.73
N ASP A 121 0.09 18.62 -2.76
CA ASP A 121 -0.41 18.80 -4.12
C ASP A 121 -0.99 17.49 -4.69
N ARG A 122 -1.58 17.57 -5.89
CA ARG A 122 -2.29 16.44 -6.47
C ARG A 122 -1.38 15.24 -6.77
N ASN A 123 -0.13 15.48 -7.16
CA ASN A 123 0.80 14.39 -7.47
C ASN A 123 1.29 13.74 -6.18
N GLU A 124 1.63 14.56 -5.18
CA GLU A 124 2.06 14.08 -3.87
C GLU A 124 0.95 13.32 -3.15
N GLN A 125 -0.32 13.71 -3.31
CA GLN A 125 -1.46 12.93 -2.80
C GLN A 125 -1.54 11.54 -3.45
N ILE A 126 -1.19 11.40 -4.73
CA ILE A 126 -1.15 10.10 -5.41
C ILE A 126 0.01 9.26 -4.84
N ASP A 127 1.18 9.87 -4.70
CA ASP A 127 2.36 9.20 -4.15
C ASP A 127 2.15 8.78 -2.70
N TRP A 128 1.49 9.61 -1.89
CA TRP A 128 1.11 9.30 -0.51
C TRP A 128 0.24 8.04 -0.47
N ASN A 129 -0.78 7.96 -1.34
CA ASN A 129 -1.65 6.79 -1.42
C ASN A 129 -0.90 5.53 -1.88
N LEU A 130 0.07 5.68 -2.78
CA LEU A 130 0.90 4.57 -3.25
C LEU A 130 1.77 4.02 -2.12
N ILE A 131 2.45 4.90 -1.37
CA ILE A 131 3.30 4.52 -0.24
C ILE A 131 2.44 3.89 0.86
N ALA A 132 1.32 4.52 1.23
CA ALA A 132 0.41 3.99 2.24
C ALA A 132 -0.12 2.59 1.85
N GLY A 133 -0.49 2.41 0.58
CA GLY A 133 -0.94 1.12 0.03
C GLY A 133 0.14 0.04 0.10
N ASP A 134 1.37 0.34 -0.31
CA ASP A 134 2.48 -0.62 -0.27
C ASP A 134 2.84 -1.01 1.16
N ILE A 135 2.92 -0.04 2.10
CA ILE A 135 3.18 -0.32 3.51
C ILE A 135 2.10 -1.22 4.11
N ASN A 136 0.82 -0.90 3.88
CA ASN A 136 -0.29 -1.70 4.38
C ASN A 136 -0.29 -3.13 3.82
N SER A 137 0.00 -3.29 2.53
CA SER A 137 0.13 -4.60 1.88
C SER A 137 1.24 -5.45 2.51
N ARG A 138 2.40 -4.83 2.76
CA ARG A 138 3.55 -5.51 3.39
C ARG A 138 3.29 -5.89 4.83
N LEU A 139 2.68 -5.00 5.62
CA LEU A 139 2.31 -5.30 7.01
C LEU A 139 1.28 -6.43 7.08
N LEU A 140 0.27 -6.41 6.20
CA LEU A 140 -0.71 -7.50 6.09
C LEU A 140 -0.02 -8.85 5.80
N ASP A 141 0.91 -8.88 4.85
CA ASP A 141 1.65 -10.11 4.51
C ASP A 141 2.53 -10.60 5.68
N LEU A 142 3.28 -9.69 6.33
CA LEU A 142 4.23 -10.04 7.36
C LEU A 142 3.58 -10.40 8.70
N GLU A 143 2.48 -9.73 9.07
CA GLU A 143 1.85 -9.87 10.40
C GLU A 143 0.63 -10.78 10.42
N ASP A 144 -0.23 -10.71 9.39
CA ASP A 144 -1.52 -11.42 9.41
C ASP A 144 -1.45 -12.71 8.59
N LEU A 145 -1.09 -12.59 7.32
CA LEU A 145 -0.98 -13.75 6.43
C LEU A 145 0.19 -14.64 6.81
N LYS A 146 1.30 -14.00 7.22
CA LYS A 146 2.58 -14.64 7.54
C LYS A 146 2.97 -15.62 6.46
N THR A 147 2.98 -15.17 5.21
CA THR A 147 3.31 -16.02 4.04
C THR A 147 4.67 -16.70 4.20
N TRP A 148 5.60 -16.04 4.90
CA TRP A 148 6.89 -16.59 5.32
C TRP A 148 6.80 -17.85 6.22
N GLN A 149 5.67 -18.13 6.88
CA GLN A 149 5.46 -19.37 7.64
C GLN A 149 4.81 -20.48 6.82
N THR A 150 4.17 -20.16 5.70
CA THR A 150 3.26 -21.10 4.99
C THR A 150 3.69 -21.41 3.57
N ASN A 151 4.45 -20.53 2.94
CA ASN A 151 4.90 -20.66 1.55
C ASN A 151 6.40 -21.02 1.49
N PRO A 152 6.75 -22.31 1.29
CA PRO A 152 8.15 -22.72 1.13
C PRO A 152 8.82 -22.14 -0.12
N ASP A 153 8.05 -21.83 -1.18
CA ASP A 153 8.64 -21.30 -2.41
C ASP A 153 9.26 -19.91 -2.22
N LEU A 154 8.74 -19.11 -1.27
CA LEU A 154 9.24 -17.76 -0.99
C LEU A 154 10.76 -17.71 -0.87
N TYR A 155 11.35 -18.69 -0.19
CA TYR A 155 12.79 -18.76 0.05
C TYR A 155 13.58 -19.10 -1.22
N SER A 156 13.15 -20.14 -1.94
CA SER A 156 13.82 -20.61 -3.15
C SER A 156 13.67 -19.65 -4.33
N SER A 157 12.46 -19.13 -4.54
CA SER A 157 12.18 -18.23 -5.66
C SER A 157 12.84 -16.86 -5.46
N THR A 158 12.86 -16.33 -4.24
CA THR A 158 13.59 -15.08 -3.92
C THR A 158 15.09 -15.24 -4.18
N ALA A 159 15.70 -16.30 -3.65
CA ALA A 159 17.13 -16.56 -3.85
C ALA A 159 17.48 -16.71 -5.35
N ASN A 160 16.69 -17.50 -6.09
CA ASN A 160 16.91 -17.72 -7.51
C ASN A 160 16.75 -16.42 -8.33
N ALA A 161 15.67 -15.67 -8.11
CA ALA A 161 15.41 -14.43 -8.83
C ALA A 161 16.48 -13.36 -8.55
N ALA A 162 16.93 -13.25 -7.30
CA ALA A 162 17.93 -12.26 -6.88
C ALA A 162 19.33 -12.53 -7.46
N VAL A 163 19.73 -13.79 -7.63
CA VAL A 163 20.99 -14.13 -8.32
C VAL A 163 20.83 -13.95 -9.83
N PHE A 164 19.71 -14.40 -10.40
CA PHE A 164 19.46 -14.31 -11.84
C PHE A 164 19.44 -12.86 -12.35
N SER A 165 18.91 -11.92 -11.57
CA SER A 165 18.82 -10.50 -11.94
C SER A 165 20.19 -9.85 -12.20
N LEU A 166 21.23 -10.26 -11.47
CA LEU A 166 22.61 -9.78 -11.63
C LEU A 166 23.28 -10.31 -12.91
N ILE A 167 22.90 -11.51 -13.33
CA ILE A 167 23.48 -12.20 -14.48
C ILE A 167 22.83 -11.72 -15.78
N GLN A 168 21.49 -11.61 -15.78
CA GLN A 168 20.71 -11.32 -16.98
C GLN A 168 20.90 -9.88 -17.48
N ARG A 169 21.17 -8.92 -16.60
CA ARG A 169 21.20 -7.49 -16.92
C ARG A 169 22.63 -6.99 -17.15
N ASP A 170 22.80 -6.10 -18.10
CA ASP A 170 24.09 -5.48 -18.41
C ASP A 170 24.15 -4.03 -17.90
N PHE A 171 24.27 -3.88 -16.57
CA PHE A 171 24.29 -2.57 -15.89
C PHE A 171 25.69 -2.14 -15.43
N ALA A 172 26.65 -3.07 -15.39
CA ALA A 172 28.02 -2.87 -14.93
C ALA A 172 28.97 -3.84 -15.65
N PRO A 173 30.30 -3.64 -15.61
CA PRO A 173 31.26 -4.59 -16.16
C PRO A 173 31.01 -6.01 -15.68
N LYS A 174 31.13 -6.99 -16.60
CA LYS A 174 30.83 -8.40 -16.31
C LYS A 174 31.51 -8.93 -15.05
N LYS A 175 32.76 -8.53 -14.79
CA LYS A 175 33.52 -8.96 -13.60
C LYS A 175 32.83 -8.53 -12.30
N GLU A 176 32.43 -7.26 -12.20
CA GLU A 176 31.77 -6.70 -11.02
C GLU A 176 30.43 -7.40 -10.75
N ARG A 177 29.63 -7.62 -11.79
CA ARG A 177 28.35 -8.33 -11.67
C ARG A 177 28.52 -9.77 -11.19
N LEU A 178 29.55 -10.47 -11.67
CA LEU A 178 29.83 -11.84 -11.24
C LEU A 178 30.34 -11.90 -9.80
N GLU A 179 31.13 -10.91 -9.36
CA GLU A 179 31.57 -10.81 -7.96
C GLU A 179 30.37 -10.62 -7.02
N SER A 180 29.45 -9.73 -7.37
CA SER A 180 28.18 -9.57 -6.64
C SER A 180 27.33 -10.84 -6.66
N ALA A 181 27.21 -11.51 -7.81
CA ALA A 181 26.45 -12.75 -7.92
C ALA A 181 27.05 -13.86 -7.05
N ILE A 182 28.38 -14.01 -7.01
CA ILE A 182 29.07 -14.96 -6.14
C ILE A 182 28.82 -14.63 -4.67
N ALA A 183 28.96 -13.36 -4.26
CA ALA A 183 28.67 -12.94 -2.90
C ALA A 183 27.23 -13.28 -2.49
N ARG A 184 26.28 -12.99 -3.38
CA ARG A 184 24.86 -13.26 -3.16
C ARG A 184 24.52 -14.76 -3.10
N VAL A 185 25.24 -15.61 -3.82
CA VAL A 185 25.10 -17.08 -3.73
C VAL A 185 25.47 -17.60 -2.34
N PHE A 186 26.46 -17.00 -1.68
CA PHE A 186 26.81 -17.39 -0.30
C PHE A 186 25.70 -17.04 0.71
N GLU A 187 24.99 -15.93 0.51
CA GLU A 187 23.85 -15.52 1.34
C GLU A 187 22.64 -16.48 1.23
N VAL A 188 22.54 -17.26 0.15
CA VAL A 188 21.42 -18.21 -0.06
C VAL A 188 21.33 -19.23 1.08
N GLN A 189 22.47 -19.65 1.65
CA GLN A 189 22.47 -20.58 2.77
C GLN A 189 21.71 -20.03 3.98
N ALA A 190 21.90 -18.74 4.30
CA ALA A 190 21.21 -18.09 5.40
C ALA A 190 19.70 -18.00 5.14
N VAL A 191 19.31 -17.65 3.90
CA VAL A 191 17.89 -17.60 3.49
C VAL A 191 17.21 -18.95 3.61
N LEU A 192 17.84 -20.03 3.12
CA LEU A 192 17.27 -21.37 3.19
C LEU A 192 17.19 -21.90 4.62
N HIS A 193 18.20 -21.61 5.45
CA HIS A 193 18.19 -21.96 6.86
C HIS A 193 17.07 -21.22 7.62
N ALA A 194 16.88 -19.93 7.35
CA ALA A 194 15.74 -19.18 7.89
C ALA A 194 14.40 -19.81 7.47
N GLY A 195 14.28 -20.27 6.23
CA GLY A 195 13.11 -21.02 5.77
C GLY A 195 12.83 -22.28 6.57
N GLN A 196 13.85 -23.08 6.88
CA GLN A 196 13.71 -24.28 7.72
C GLN A 196 13.20 -23.97 9.13
N ILE A 197 13.58 -22.82 9.69
CA ILE A 197 13.13 -22.37 11.02
C ILE A 197 11.70 -21.82 10.97
N ASN A 198 11.40 -21.05 9.95
CA ASN A 198 10.17 -20.27 9.86
C ASN A 198 8.95 -21.08 9.41
N LEU A 199 9.16 -22.05 8.51
CA LEU A 199 8.08 -22.79 7.87
C LEU A 199 7.36 -23.70 8.88
N LYS A 200 6.03 -23.59 8.89
CA LYS A 200 5.14 -24.38 9.73
C LYS A 200 4.21 -25.18 8.83
N GLY A 201 4.62 -26.40 8.49
CA GLY A 201 3.89 -27.26 7.54
C GLY A 201 2.43 -27.53 7.93
N GLU A 202 2.09 -27.46 9.22
CA GLU A 202 0.71 -27.55 9.73
C GLU A 202 -0.21 -26.40 9.30
N ARG A 203 0.36 -25.25 8.92
CA ARG A 203 -0.38 -24.07 8.45
C ARG A 203 -0.53 -24.03 6.93
N THR A 204 0.18 -24.88 6.19
CA THR A 204 0.09 -24.94 4.72
C THR A 204 -1.17 -25.72 4.31
N PRO A 205 -2.01 -25.20 3.38
CA PRO A 205 -3.16 -25.95 2.87
C PRO A 205 -2.74 -27.31 2.30
N ARG A 206 -3.47 -28.37 2.63
CA ARG A 206 -3.21 -29.68 2.04
C ARG A 206 -3.64 -29.66 0.57
N VAL A 207 -2.69 -30.00 -0.31
CA VAL A 207 -2.93 -30.27 -1.74
C VAL A 207 -3.40 -31.69 -1.96
#